data_AF-A0A238YN11-F1
#
_entry.id   AF-A0A238YN11-F1
#
_cell.length_a   1.000
_cell.length_b   1.000
_cell.length_c   1.000
_cell.angle_alpha   90.00
_cell.angle_beta   90.00
_cell.angle_gamma   90.00
#
_symmetry.space_group_name_H-M   'P 1'
#
loop_
_entity.id
_entity.type
_entity.pdbx_description
1 polymer ?
#
loop_
_entity_poly.entity_id
_entity_poly.type
_entity_poly.pdbx_seq_one_letter_code
_entity_poly.pdbx_strand_id
1 'polypeptide(L)'
;MKKLYIIKYDVSDSQIFDNRVKGLGDWVKYFSDNWIVSSELSAKEIYEKITEEYENKSIFIVELNPTNYYGRMNTKVWEFLKANKQK
;
A
#
# COMPACT_ATOMS: atom_id res chain seq x y z
N MET A 1 0.16 4.52 15.59
CA MET A 1 -1.19 4.04 15.21
C MET A 1 -1.14 3.65 13.73
N LYS A 2 -1.56 2.44 13.39
CA LYS A 2 -1.57 1.95 12.01
C LYS A 2 -2.54 2.75 11.14
N LYS A 3 -2.10 3.18 9.96
CA LYS A 3 -2.89 3.87 8.93
C LYS A 3 -2.88 3.04 7.64
N LEU A 4 -3.85 3.31 6.77
CA LEU A 4 -3.95 2.65 5.48
C LEU A 4 -3.33 3.52 4.39
N TYR A 5 -2.60 2.90 3.47
CA TYR A 5 -1.98 3.57 2.33
C TYR A 5 -2.25 2.82 1.04
N ILE A 6 -2.52 3.54 -0.05
CA ILE A 6 -2.37 3.01 -1.40
C ILE A 6 -0.93 3.22 -1.83
N ILE A 7 -0.33 2.16 -2.40
CA ILE A 7 0.97 2.22 -3.07
C ILE A 7 0.77 1.80 -4.52
N LYS A 8 1.06 2.72 -5.43
CA LYS A 8 1.11 2.47 -6.88
C LYS A 8 2.53 2.72 -7.38
N TYR A 9 3.01 1.88 -8.28
CA TYR A 9 4.36 1.94 -8.77
C TYR A 9 4.46 1.40 -10.20
N ASP A 10 5.41 1.93 -10.96
CA ASP A 10 5.77 1.41 -12.28
C ASP A 10 7.20 0.86 -12.24
N VAL A 11 7.31 -0.44 -11.97
CA VAL A 11 8.58 -1.16 -11.84
C VAL A 11 8.49 -2.48 -12.58
N SER A 12 9.36 -2.67 -13.58
CA SER A 12 9.41 -3.86 -14.44
C SER A 12 9.97 -5.10 -13.74
N ASP A 13 10.89 -4.93 -12.79
CA ASP A 13 11.43 -6.00 -11.94
C ASP A 13 10.95 -5.81 -10.49
N SER A 14 9.78 -6.36 -10.23
CA SER A 14 8.99 -6.04 -9.03
C SER A 14 9.25 -6.97 -7.86
N GLN A 15 10.04 -8.05 -7.97
CA GLN A 15 10.09 -9.04 -6.90
C GLN A 15 10.71 -8.49 -5.59
N ILE A 16 11.82 -7.77 -5.71
CA ILE A 16 12.47 -7.12 -4.55
C ILE A 16 11.55 -6.02 -3.99
N PHE A 17 11.00 -5.18 -4.86
CA PHE A 17 10.05 -4.13 -4.48
C PHE A 17 8.81 -4.67 -3.76
N ASP A 18 8.18 -5.71 -4.31
CA ASP A 18 7.02 -6.40 -3.74
C ASP A 18 7.34 -6.96 -2.34
N ASN A 19 8.54 -7.52 -2.14
CA ASN A 19 8.96 -8.02 -0.84
C ASN A 19 9.14 -6.88 0.17
N ARG A 20 9.67 -5.72 -0.24
CA ARG A 20 9.76 -4.54 0.62
C ARG A 20 8.38 -4.01 1.01
N VAL A 21 7.44 -3.94 0.06
CA VAL A 21 6.05 -3.55 0.32
C VAL A 21 5.36 -4.49 1.31
N LYS A 22 5.53 -5.80 1.15
CA LYS A 22 4.98 -6.81 2.08
C LYS A 22 5.56 -6.68 3.50
N GLY A 23 6.76 -6.13 3.65
CA GLY A 23 7.42 -5.88 4.93
C GLY A 23 6.91 -4.65 5.70
N LEU A 24 5.96 -3.90 5.15
CA LEU A 24 5.43 -2.68 5.78
C LEU A 24 4.36 -2.94 6.84
N GLY A 25 3.75 -4.13 6.83
CA GLY A 25 2.67 -4.54 7.72
C GLY A 25 1.66 -5.44 7.01
N ASP A 26 0.38 -5.35 7.40
CA ASP A 26 -0.69 -6.09 6.75
C ASP A 26 -0.96 -5.49 5.37
N TRP A 27 -1.25 -6.32 4.36
CA TRP A 27 -1.42 -5.85 3.00
C TRP A 27 -2.49 -6.62 2.24
N VAL A 28 -3.02 -5.98 1.19
CA VAL A 28 -3.82 -6.63 0.16
C VAL A 28 -3.42 -6.10 -1.21
N LYS A 29 -3.18 -7.01 -2.16
CA LYS A 29 -2.90 -6.69 -3.56
C LYS A 29 -4.23 -6.70 -4.32
N TYR A 30 -4.56 -5.59 -4.99
CA TYR A 30 -5.85 -5.44 -5.68
C TYR A 30 -5.71 -5.22 -7.20
N PHE A 31 -4.54 -4.79 -7.67
CA PHE A 31 -4.08 -4.88 -9.07
C PHE A 31 -2.61 -5.33 -9.11
N SER A 32 -2.08 -5.67 -10.29
CA SER A 32 -0.69 -6.14 -10.47
C SER A 32 0.37 -5.19 -9.90
N ASP A 33 0.10 -3.89 -9.96
CA ASP A 33 0.95 -2.74 -9.66
C ASP A 33 0.40 -1.88 -8.51
N ASN A 34 -0.64 -2.36 -7.80
CA ASN A 34 -1.27 -1.59 -6.73
C ASN A 34 -1.49 -2.41 -5.45
N TRP A 35 -1.09 -1.80 -4.34
CA TRP A 35 -1.22 -2.36 -3.00
C TRP A 35 -2.01 -1.43 -2.10
N ILE A 36 -2.77 -2.02 -1.18
CA ILE A 36 -3.19 -1.33 0.04
C ILE A 36 -2.41 -1.94 1.19
N VAL A 37 -1.77 -1.10 2.00
CA VAL A 37 -0.96 -1.54 3.16
C VAL A 37 -1.42 -0.84 4.43
N SER A 38 -1.34 -1.55 5.54
CA SER A 38 -1.53 -1.05 6.90
C SER A 38 -0.16 -0.87 7.53
N SER A 39 0.22 0.35 7.89
CA SER A 39 1.54 0.64 8.44
C SER A 39 1.49 1.72 9.53
N GLU A 40 2.44 1.67 10.45
CA GLU A 40 2.66 2.75 11.43
C GLU A 40 3.53 3.88 10.90
N LEU A 41 4.16 3.65 9.74
CA LEU A 41 4.99 4.61 9.04
C LEU A 41 4.14 5.65 8.31
N SER A 42 4.66 6.86 8.19
CA SER A 42 4.13 7.88 7.30
C SER A 42 4.37 7.53 5.83
N ALA A 43 3.64 8.17 4.92
CA ALA A 43 3.86 7.99 3.47
C ALA A 43 5.32 8.26 3.05
N LYS A 44 5.99 9.24 3.68
CA LYS A 44 7.39 9.57 3.42
C LYS A 44 8.32 8.44 3.87
N GLU A 45 8.15 7.93 5.10
CA GLU A 45 8.97 6.83 5.62
C GLU A 45 8.74 5.53 4.83
N ILE A 46 7.50 5.29 4.37
CA ILE A 46 7.19 4.18 3.45
C ILE A 46 7.98 4.34 2.15
N TYR A 47 7.95 5.53 1.54
CA TYR A 47 8.70 5.83 0.32
C TYR A 47 10.19 5.51 0.53
N GLU A 48 10.83 6.15 1.50
CA GLU A 48 12.27 5.99 1.76
C GLU A 48 12.68 4.54 2.00
N LYS A 49 11.79 3.73 2.59
CA LYS A 49 12.04 2.31 2.88
C LYS A 49 11.91 1.39 1.67
N ILE A 50 11.05 1.70 0.69
CA ILE A 50 10.79 0.80 -0.45
C ILE A 50 11.55 1.20 -1.72
N THR A 51 12.05 2.45 -1.80
CA THR A 51 12.61 3.02 -3.03
C THR A 51 14.11 2.85 -3.23
N GLU A 52 14.84 2.23 -2.30
CA GLU A 52 16.28 1.96 -2.46
C GLU A 52 16.53 1.23 -3.80
N GLU A 53 17.38 1.74 -4.69
CA GLU A 53 17.62 1.21 -6.06
C GLU A 53 16.47 1.44 -7.08
N TYR A 54 15.39 2.11 -6.67
CA TYR A 54 14.22 2.45 -7.50
C TYR A 54 13.90 3.95 -7.50
N GLU A 55 14.86 4.81 -7.15
CA GLU A 55 14.67 6.26 -6.98
C GLU A 55 14.28 6.98 -8.28
N ASN A 56 14.58 6.36 -9.44
CA ASN A 56 14.21 6.89 -10.75
C ASN A 56 12.85 6.40 -11.26
N LYS A 57 12.09 5.65 -10.45
CA LYS A 57 10.80 5.07 -10.83
C LYS A 57 9.63 5.93 -10.37
N SER A 58 8.51 5.81 -11.10
CA SER A 58 7.27 6.45 -10.70
C SER A 58 6.63 5.67 -9.56
N ILE A 59 6.60 6.28 -8.38
CA ILE A 59 6.03 5.69 -7.16
C ILE A 59 5.09 6.73 -6.53
N PHE A 60 3.88 6.29 -6.20
CA PHE A 60 2.85 7.12 -5.59
C PHE A 60 2.32 6.43 -4.33
N ILE A 61 2.43 7.13 -3.21
CA ILE A 61 1.96 6.65 -1.90
C ILE A 61 1.02 7.69 -1.32
N VAL A 62 -0.19 7.27 -0.97
CA VAL A 62 -1.22 8.18 -0.41
C VAL A 62 -1.94 7.50 0.74
N GLU A 63 -2.17 8.28 1.81
CA GLU A 63 -2.96 7.84 2.96
C GLU A 63 -4.43 7.73 2.57
N LEU A 64 -5.04 6.59 2.88
CA LEU A 64 -6.48 6.36 2.71
C LEU A 64 -7.25 6.85 3.92
N ASN A 65 -8.36 7.54 3.66
CA ASN A 65 -9.36 7.78 4.69
C ASN A 65 -10.15 6.48 4.97
N PRO A 66 -10.06 5.89 6.18
CA PRO A 66 -10.73 4.64 6.50
C PRO A 66 -12.26 4.77 6.64
N THR A 67 -12.81 5.98 6.65
CA THR A 67 -14.25 6.23 6.83
C THR A 67 -14.97 6.64 5.55
N ASN A 68 -14.24 7.03 4.50
CA ASN A 68 -14.81 7.52 3.25
C ASN A 68 -14.22 6.82 2.02
N TYR A 69 -14.77 5.65 1.68
CA TYR A 69 -14.46 4.88 0.48
C TYR A 69 -15.71 4.19 -0.07
N TYR A 70 -15.80 4.00 -1.39
CA TYR A 70 -16.92 3.32 -2.05
C TYR A 70 -16.51 2.78 -3.43
N GLY A 71 -17.17 1.72 -3.91
CA GLY A 71 -16.96 1.19 -5.27
C GLY A 71 -17.29 -0.29 -5.41
N ARG A 72 -16.79 -0.90 -6.49
CA ARG A 72 -16.88 -2.36 -6.74
C ARG A 72 -15.47 -2.93 -6.90
N MET A 73 -15.13 -3.89 -6.03
CA MET A 73 -13.84 -4.60 -6.02
C MET A 73 -14.03 -6.02 -5.48
N ASN A 74 -12.95 -6.82 -5.52
CA ASN A 74 -12.91 -8.15 -4.91
C ASN A 74 -13.23 -8.10 -3.41
N THR A 75 -14.03 -9.05 -2.92
CA THR A 75 -14.47 -9.16 -1.52
C THR A 75 -13.31 -9.12 -0.52
N LYS A 76 -12.16 -9.75 -0.84
CA LYS A 76 -10.98 -9.77 0.03
C LYS A 76 -10.44 -8.37 0.33
N VAL A 77 -10.54 -7.46 -0.62
CA VAL A 77 -10.09 -6.07 -0.43
C VAL A 77 -11.05 -5.33 0.50
N TRP A 78 -12.36 -5.56 0.39
CA TRP A 78 -13.34 -4.98 1.31
C TRP A 78 -13.19 -5.51 2.73
N GLU A 79 -12.95 -6.81 2.88
CA GLU A 79 -12.68 -7.42 4.19
C GLU A 79 -11.43 -6.80 4.83
N PHE A 80 -10.36 -6.63 4.05
CA PHE A 80 -9.15 -5.96 4.50
C PHE A 80 -9.41 -4.52 4.98
N LEU A 81 -10.13 -3.71 4.18
CA LEU A 81 -10.47 -2.33 4.53
C LEU A 81 -11.37 -2.24 5.78
N LYS A 82 -12.29 -3.18 5.96
CA LYS A 82 -13.17 -3.24 7.14
C LYS A 82 -12.40 -3.65 8.39
N ALA A 83 -11.49 -4.62 8.29
CA ALA A 83 -10.66 -5.07 9.40
C ALA A 83 -9.68 -3.99 9.89
N ASN A 84 -9.25 -3.10 8.98
CA ASN A 84 -8.34 -2.00 9.28
C ASN A 84 -9.04 -0.64 9.44
N LYS A 85 -10.37 -0.61 9.62
CA LYS A 85 -11.05 0.61 10.06
C LYS A 85 -10.55 0.97 11.46
N GLN A 86 -9.89 2.12 11.59
CA GLN A 86 -9.61 2.68 12.91
C GLN A 86 -10.95 2.91 13.63
N LYS A 87 -11.07 2.34 14.84
CA LYS A 87 -12.16 2.65 15.77
C LYS A 87 -11.85 3.95 16.50
#